data_AF-A0A7J8R0R2-F1
#
_entry.id   AF-A0A7J8R0R2-F1
#
_cell.length_a   1.000
_cell.length_b   1.000
_cell.length_c   1.000
_cell.angle_alpha   90.00
_cell.angle_beta   90.00
_cell.angle_gamma   90.00
#
_symmetry.space_group_name_H-M   'P 1'
#
loop_
_entity.id
_entity.type
_entity.pdbx_description
1 polymer ?
#
loop_
_entity_poly.entity_id
_entity_poly.type
_entity_poly.pdbx_seq_one_letter_code
_entity_poly.pdbx_strand_id
1 'polypeptide(L)'
;MESVDLHETTNANHVDHGWQKVSYPKRQRKTKPNVDPNLPRPNGTLTNGSASVFRSLEQQSDDRRRRIVEAQRAYAAAAIDADAKHKPKRSVIDDSDDDDGSDLDGLKPNGKPADEEKKAKQKKPKKPKVTVVEAAAKIDPTDLSAYFAEWNGEQQEIQMQKFADYYGKAFQLVVAGQFPWLKLFRESTVGKLADIPLSHISDAVYKTSADWISQRSLEALGFFVLWSFDIILEDLAAQQAGAKGSKKGAQQTSLKSKVGIFVALAMVLQRKPDALISVLPKLRENSKYQGQDKLPIFAWTIVQASKGDLAVGLYLWAHLLLPVLSSKNCNPQSRDLILQLVEWILSVSKARSILVNNAVRKGERLVPPSSFEILMRATFPASSSRVKATERFEAIYPTVKEVALAGAHGSKAMRQVALQMFAFAIKAAGESSPELSKEAAGIVIWCLNQNAECYKQWDKVYLDNLEASVSVLRRLSDEWKEHSTKLTTLDPLRETIKNFRNKNEKEMGNESDAATQALFQDADKYCKLIAGRLSRGPGCLKALAFLVVAFGVGAAVVAPNMDDWDWNKLYVVISSQIPV
;
A
#
# COMPACT_ATOMS: atom_id res chain seq x y z
N MET A 1 -31.22 37.22 -57.18
CA MET A 1 -32.35 36.79 -56.36
C MET A 1 -31.83 36.07 -55.12
N GLU A 2 -31.57 36.73 -53.98
CA GLU A 2 -32.39 37.72 -53.22
C GLU A 2 -33.53 37.03 -52.46
N SER A 3 -33.80 37.28 -51.17
CA SER A 3 -33.10 38.02 -50.10
C SER A 3 -33.48 37.35 -48.74
N VAL A 4 -32.69 37.31 -47.67
CA VAL A 4 -32.16 38.40 -46.81
C VAL A 4 -33.25 39.31 -46.24
N ASP A 5 -33.67 39.03 -45.00
CA ASP A 5 -33.88 39.97 -43.88
C ASP A 5 -34.48 39.20 -42.67
N LEU A 6 -34.55 39.73 -41.45
CA LEU A 6 -33.54 40.25 -40.50
C LEU A 6 -34.28 40.60 -39.18
N HIS A 7 -33.55 40.86 -38.07
CA HIS A 7 -34.06 41.20 -36.72
C HIS A 7 -34.79 40.06 -35.96
N GLU A 8 -34.71 39.85 -34.63
CA GLU A 8 -33.89 40.26 -33.45
C GLU A 8 -34.65 39.69 -32.21
N THR A 9 -34.20 39.53 -30.96
CA THR A 9 -32.94 39.71 -30.19
C THR A 9 -32.65 38.38 -29.41
N THR A 10 -31.89 38.21 -28.31
CA THR A 10 -31.02 39.04 -27.44
C THR A 10 -29.89 38.18 -26.80
N ASN A 11 -28.83 38.85 -26.34
CA ASN A 11 -27.98 38.55 -25.16
C ASN A 11 -27.86 37.10 -24.60
N ALA A 12 -26.66 36.54 -24.73
CA ALA A 12 -26.01 35.77 -23.67
C ALA A 12 -24.48 35.96 -23.72
N ASN A 13 -23.86 36.43 -22.63
CA ASN A 13 -22.39 36.58 -22.56
C ASN A 13 -21.73 35.23 -22.24
N HIS A 14 -20.88 34.72 -23.15
CA HIS A 14 -20.07 33.54 -22.91
C HIS A 14 -18.58 33.91 -22.79
N VAL A 15 -18.01 33.79 -21.58
CA VAL A 15 -16.59 34.03 -21.35
C VAL A 15 -15.80 32.75 -21.65
N ASP A 16 -15.03 32.76 -22.73
CA ASP A 16 -14.14 31.65 -23.07
C ASP A 16 -12.83 31.72 -22.27
N HIS A 17 -12.39 30.59 -21.72
CA HIS A 17 -11.15 30.45 -20.95
C HIS A 17 -10.12 29.63 -21.74
N GLY A 18 -9.76 30.14 -22.92
CA GLY A 18 -8.77 29.54 -23.81
C GLY A 18 -7.37 29.42 -23.19
N TRP A 19 -6.84 28.20 -23.15
CA TRP A 19 -5.50 27.90 -22.63
C TRP A 19 -4.39 28.42 -23.56
N GLN A 20 -3.70 29.51 -23.19
CA GLN A 20 -2.54 30.01 -23.93
C GLN A 20 -1.25 29.25 -23.61
N LYS A 21 -0.50 28.91 -24.67
CA LYS A 21 0.71 28.07 -24.62
C LYS A 21 1.99 28.93 -24.54
N VAL A 22 2.40 29.27 -23.31
CA VAL A 22 3.63 30.05 -23.07
C VAL A 22 4.88 29.23 -23.40
N SER A 23 5.79 29.80 -24.21
CA SER A 23 7.07 29.20 -24.58
C SER A 23 8.23 30.11 -24.18
N TYR A 24 9.22 29.55 -23.48
CA TYR A 24 10.39 30.31 -22.98
C TYR A 24 11.60 30.14 -23.91
N PRO A 25 12.21 31.23 -24.43
CA PRO A 25 13.42 31.14 -25.24
C PRO A 25 14.64 30.74 -24.39
N LYS A 26 15.46 29.81 -24.91
CA LYS A 26 16.71 29.33 -24.26
C LYS A 26 17.71 30.47 -24.10
N ARG A 27 17.96 30.93 -22.85
CA ARG A 27 19.00 31.93 -22.55
C ARG A 27 20.38 31.28 -22.55
N GLN A 28 21.23 31.62 -23.53
CA GLN A 28 22.62 31.18 -23.56
C GLN A 28 23.45 31.78 -22.41
N ARG A 29 24.45 31.03 -21.92
CA ARG A 29 25.31 31.42 -20.79
C ARG A 29 26.68 31.89 -21.30
N LYS A 30 26.88 33.21 -21.39
CA LYS A 30 28.21 33.85 -21.55
C LYS A 30 28.66 34.49 -20.22
N THR A 31 29.94 34.87 -20.12
CA THR A 31 30.65 35.05 -18.84
C THR A 31 31.43 36.37 -18.70
N LYS A 32 31.32 36.99 -17.49
CA LYS A 32 32.21 38.04 -16.91
C LYS A 32 32.19 39.44 -17.60
N PRO A 33 32.72 40.52 -16.98
CA PRO A 33 33.30 40.68 -15.62
C PRO A 33 32.61 41.77 -14.72
N ASN A 34 33.22 42.10 -13.57
CA ASN A 34 32.85 43.17 -12.62
C ASN A 34 32.90 44.62 -13.18
N VAL A 35 32.24 45.56 -12.50
CA VAL A 35 32.83 46.81 -11.92
C VAL A 35 31.95 47.26 -10.71
N ASP A 36 32.50 48.09 -9.81
CA ASP A 36 31.97 48.49 -8.49
C ASP A 36 30.96 49.67 -8.48
N PRO A 37 30.30 49.98 -7.33
CA PRO A 37 29.19 50.96 -7.23
C PRO A 37 29.60 52.38 -6.79
N ASN A 38 28.83 53.40 -7.20
CA ASN A 38 28.47 54.54 -6.34
C ASN A 38 27.42 55.53 -6.94
N LEU A 39 26.71 56.23 -6.04
CA LEU A 39 25.97 57.51 -6.23
C LEU A 39 24.66 57.51 -7.09
N PRO A 40 23.74 58.50 -6.92
CA PRO A 40 22.39 58.11 -6.44
C PRO A 40 21.13 58.86 -6.98
N ARG A 41 19.95 58.26 -6.73
CA ARG A 41 18.61 58.91 -6.60
C ARG A 41 18.03 59.55 -7.89
N PRO A 42 16.78 60.10 -7.92
CA PRO A 42 15.77 60.24 -6.85
C PRO A 42 14.31 59.76 -7.16
N ASN A 43 13.47 59.86 -6.11
CA ASN A 43 12.01 60.00 -6.08
C ASN A 43 11.07 58.80 -6.38
N GLY A 44 9.98 58.75 -5.60
CA GLY A 44 8.96 57.69 -5.62
C GLY A 44 8.31 57.35 -4.26
N THR A 45 8.53 58.13 -3.19
CA THR A 45 8.01 57.82 -1.85
C THR A 45 6.56 58.30 -1.66
N LEU A 46 5.65 57.39 -1.34
CA LEU A 46 4.44 57.67 -0.57
C LEU A 46 4.34 56.72 0.62
N THR A 47 3.83 57.24 1.73
CA THR A 47 3.95 56.62 3.05
C THR A 47 2.64 56.03 3.55
N ASN A 48 2.59 54.73 3.78
CA ASN A 48 2.00 54.22 5.02
C ASN A 48 2.54 52.84 5.40
N GLY A 49 2.47 52.50 6.68
CA GLY A 49 3.17 51.36 7.25
C GLY A 49 2.56 50.00 6.89
N SER A 50 3.33 49.16 6.21
CA SER A 50 3.31 47.72 6.46
C SER A 50 4.73 47.26 6.81
N ALA A 51 4.88 46.49 7.88
CA ALA A 51 6.09 45.70 8.05
C ALA A 51 6.09 44.66 6.91
N SER A 52 7.20 44.51 6.18
CA SER A 52 7.25 43.56 5.06
C SER A 52 6.89 42.16 5.57
N VAL A 53 5.81 41.59 5.03
CA VAL A 53 5.17 40.36 5.56
C VAL A 53 6.15 39.18 5.63
N PHE A 54 7.20 39.20 4.80
CA PHE A 54 8.25 38.20 4.74
C PHE A 54 9.43 38.43 5.70
N ARG A 55 9.52 39.58 6.40
CA ARG A 55 10.68 39.90 7.27
C ARG A 55 10.89 38.87 8.38
N SER A 56 9.80 38.44 9.01
CA SER A 56 9.83 37.38 10.03
C SER A 56 10.18 36.01 9.45
N LEU A 57 9.87 35.76 8.16
CA LEU A 57 10.23 34.52 7.45
C LEU A 57 11.70 34.51 7.01
N GLU A 58 12.24 35.65 6.56
CA GLU A 58 13.67 35.82 6.27
C GLU A 58 14.51 35.74 7.55
N GLN A 59 14.05 36.37 8.63
CA GLN A 59 14.70 36.29 9.94
C GLN A 59 14.69 34.85 10.51
N GLN A 60 13.57 34.11 10.38
CA GLN A 60 13.54 32.68 10.70
C GLN A 60 14.41 31.81 9.76
N SER A 61 14.52 32.16 8.48
CA SER A 61 15.41 31.50 7.51
C SER A 61 16.87 31.65 7.94
N ASP A 62 17.29 32.86 8.28
CA ASP A 62 18.70 33.12 8.61
C ASP A 62 19.07 32.67 10.03
N ASP A 63 18.15 32.71 10.99
CA ASP A 63 18.33 32.04 12.29
C ASP A 63 18.39 30.51 12.16
N ARG A 64 17.64 29.91 11.23
CA ARG A 64 17.76 28.48 10.91
C ARG A 64 19.11 28.19 10.26
N ARG A 65 19.59 29.04 9.35
CA ARG A 65 20.92 28.90 8.73
C ARG A 65 22.06 29.04 9.75
N ARG A 66 21.99 30.03 10.65
CA ARG A 66 22.97 30.20 11.75
C ARG A 66 23.03 28.95 12.61
N ARG A 67 21.89 28.46 13.11
CA ARG A 67 21.81 27.24 13.92
C ARG A 67 22.35 26.00 13.21
N ILE A 68 22.14 25.86 11.89
CA ILE A 68 22.74 24.76 11.10
C ILE A 68 24.27 24.88 11.03
N VAL A 69 24.81 26.08 10.79
CA VAL A 69 26.26 26.32 10.72
C VAL A 69 26.93 26.16 12.09
N GLU A 70 26.28 26.59 13.16
CA GLU A 70 26.75 26.41 14.55
C GLU A 70 26.73 24.93 14.96
N ALA A 71 25.66 24.20 14.65
CA ALA A 71 25.61 22.74 14.87
C ALA A 71 26.70 22.00 14.09
N GLN A 72 26.97 22.41 12.84
CA GLN A 72 28.08 21.84 12.03
C GLN A 72 29.45 22.15 12.64
N ARG A 73 29.67 23.36 13.16
CA ARG A 73 30.91 23.73 13.89
C ARG A 73 31.07 22.95 15.19
N ALA A 74 29.99 22.80 15.97
CA ALA A 74 30.01 22.03 17.22
C ALA A 74 30.30 20.54 16.96
N TYR A 75 29.69 19.96 15.93
CA TYR A 75 29.97 18.58 15.50
C TYR A 75 31.42 18.40 15.03
N ALA A 76 31.97 19.34 14.26
CA ALA A 76 33.36 19.31 13.85
C ALA A 76 34.35 19.44 15.03
N ALA A 77 34.03 20.27 16.03
CA ALA A 77 34.84 20.37 17.25
C ALA A 77 34.81 19.08 18.09
N ALA A 78 33.62 18.48 18.25
CA ALA A 78 33.46 17.22 18.98
C ALA A 78 34.19 16.04 18.30
N ALA A 79 34.26 16.02 16.95
CA ALA A 79 35.00 15.01 16.21
C ALA A 79 36.52 15.09 16.45
N ILE A 80 37.08 16.29 16.70
CA ILE A 80 38.50 16.50 16.95
C ILE A 80 38.89 16.05 18.38
N ASP A 81 38.05 16.29 19.38
CA ASP A 81 38.31 15.85 20.77
C ASP A 81 38.17 14.33 20.96
N ALA A 82 37.40 13.65 20.09
CA ALA A 82 37.27 12.20 20.09
C ALA A 82 38.54 11.48 19.58
N ASP A 83 39.15 11.99 18.50
CA ASP A 83 40.33 11.38 17.87
C ASP A 83 41.59 11.44 18.77
N ALA A 84 41.64 12.43 19.68
CA ALA A 84 42.71 12.60 20.65
C ALA A 84 42.79 11.49 21.73
N LYS A 85 41.75 10.64 21.88
CA LYS A 85 41.59 9.74 23.04
C LYS A 85 41.82 8.25 22.77
N HIS A 86 42.06 7.82 21.53
CA HIS A 86 42.27 6.40 21.20
C HIS A 86 43.57 6.10 20.42
N LYS A 87 44.66 5.84 21.16
CA LYS A 87 45.83 5.09 20.66
C LYS A 87 45.85 3.65 21.20
N PRO A 88 45.65 2.61 20.36
CA PRO A 88 46.07 1.26 20.71
C PRO A 88 47.59 1.09 20.60
N LYS A 89 48.15 0.07 21.27
CA LYS A 89 49.61 -0.14 21.36
C LYS A 89 50.16 -0.90 20.15
N ARG A 90 51.42 -0.60 19.82
CA ARG A 90 52.30 -1.35 18.91
C ARG A 90 52.64 -2.71 19.54
N SER A 91 52.42 -3.81 18.82
CA SER A 91 53.08 -5.10 19.06
C SER A 91 54.09 -5.35 17.93
N VAL A 92 55.21 -5.98 18.26
CA VAL A 92 56.28 -6.32 17.33
C VAL A 92 56.26 -7.83 17.10
N ILE A 93 56.46 -8.25 15.86
CA ILE A 93 57.17 -9.47 15.47
C ILE A 93 57.81 -9.19 14.10
N ASP A 94 58.91 -9.87 13.84
CA ASP A 94 59.90 -9.62 12.80
C ASP A 94 59.71 -10.56 11.60
N ASP A 95 60.21 -10.19 10.42
CA ASP A 95 60.93 -11.08 9.49
C ASP A 95 61.41 -10.36 8.20
N SER A 96 62.72 -10.46 7.96
CA SER A 96 63.47 -10.31 6.69
C SER A 96 63.05 -9.24 5.66
N ASP A 97 63.80 -8.14 5.60
CA ASP A 97 64.24 -7.52 4.33
C ASP A 97 65.56 -8.18 3.87
N ASP A 98 65.85 -8.20 2.57
CA ASP A 98 67.15 -8.62 1.98
C ASP A 98 67.48 -7.76 0.74
N ASP A 99 68.75 -7.36 0.60
CA ASP A 99 69.45 -6.57 -0.45
C ASP A 99 68.71 -5.40 -1.15
N ASP A 100 69.14 -4.13 -1.02
CA ASP A 100 70.44 -3.47 -1.28
C ASP A 100 70.58 -2.90 -2.72
N GLY A 101 71.36 -1.82 -2.86
CA GLY A 101 71.58 -1.08 -4.11
C GLY A 101 71.61 0.44 -3.91
N SER A 102 72.68 0.96 -3.30
CA SER A 102 72.92 2.41 -3.21
C SER A 102 73.51 2.99 -4.51
N ASP A 103 73.14 4.23 -4.87
CA ASP A 103 74.09 5.36 -4.82
C ASP A 103 73.59 6.69 -5.42
N LEU A 104 73.78 7.74 -4.60
CA LEU A 104 74.33 9.07 -4.90
C LEU A 104 73.90 9.91 -6.13
N ASP A 105 73.13 10.96 -5.79
CA ASP A 105 73.36 12.38 -6.13
C ASP A 105 73.13 12.92 -7.56
N GLY A 106 72.84 14.22 -7.66
CA GLY A 106 72.59 14.95 -8.92
C GLY A 106 71.52 16.05 -8.81
N LEU A 107 71.91 17.31 -9.05
CA LEU A 107 71.01 18.47 -8.94
C LEU A 107 70.22 18.81 -10.23
N LYS A 108 69.16 19.60 -10.03
CA LYS A 108 68.31 20.31 -11.03
C LYS A 108 69.16 21.21 -11.98
N PRO A 109 68.69 21.67 -13.18
CA PRO A 109 67.27 21.95 -13.49
C PRO A 109 66.72 21.75 -14.93
N ASN A 110 65.39 21.62 -14.99
CA ASN A 110 64.43 22.17 -15.97
C ASN A 110 64.88 22.46 -17.43
N GLY A 111 64.43 21.64 -18.39
CA GLY A 111 64.48 21.90 -19.82
C GLY A 111 63.27 21.30 -20.59
N LYS A 112 62.92 21.90 -21.74
CA LYS A 112 61.82 21.51 -22.66
C LYS A 112 62.09 22.10 -24.05
N PRO A 113 61.52 21.56 -25.14
CA PRO A 113 61.06 20.18 -25.38
C PRO A 113 61.60 19.59 -26.70
N ALA A 114 61.50 18.27 -26.88
CA ALA A 114 61.59 17.60 -28.19
C ALA A 114 60.73 16.32 -28.19
N ASP A 115 60.29 15.87 -29.36
CA ASP A 115 59.43 14.70 -29.52
C ASP A 115 60.20 13.38 -29.51
N GLU A 116 59.82 12.46 -28.62
CA GLU A 116 60.07 11.03 -28.79
C GLU A 116 58.81 10.20 -28.48
N GLU A 117 58.82 8.95 -28.97
CA GLU A 117 57.64 8.22 -29.39
C GLU A 117 56.64 7.81 -28.31
N LYS A 118 55.39 7.62 -28.74
CA LYS A 118 54.31 7.01 -27.94
C LYS A 118 54.61 5.53 -27.65
N LYS A 119 55.41 5.21 -26.64
CA LYS A 119 55.44 3.85 -26.06
C LYS A 119 54.02 3.45 -25.67
N ALA A 120 53.47 2.49 -26.40
CA ALA A 120 52.08 2.10 -26.28
C ALA A 120 51.81 1.48 -24.91
N LYS A 121 51.01 2.17 -24.08
CA LYS A 121 50.51 1.57 -22.82
C LYS A 121 49.79 0.28 -23.15
N GLN A 122 50.35 -0.86 -22.70
CA GLN A 122 49.69 -2.15 -22.80
C GLN A 122 48.26 -2.02 -22.27
N LYS A 123 47.29 -2.40 -23.11
CA LYS A 123 45.90 -2.47 -22.68
C LYS A 123 45.83 -3.55 -21.60
N LYS A 124 45.68 -3.15 -20.32
CA LYS A 124 45.31 -4.09 -19.24
C LYS A 124 44.16 -4.95 -19.77
N PRO A 125 44.26 -6.29 -19.72
CA PRO A 125 43.28 -7.16 -20.34
C PRO A 125 41.89 -6.80 -19.80
N LYS A 126 40.94 -6.53 -20.70
CA LYS A 126 39.56 -6.25 -20.30
C LYS A 126 39.07 -7.48 -19.55
N LYS A 127 38.80 -7.36 -18.24
CA LYS A 127 38.17 -8.42 -17.46
C LYS A 127 36.95 -8.93 -18.24
N PRO A 128 36.77 -10.25 -18.42
CA PRO A 128 35.64 -10.81 -19.14
C PRO A 128 34.33 -10.19 -18.63
N LYS A 129 33.47 -9.73 -19.56
CA LYS A 129 32.17 -9.15 -19.22
C LYS A 129 31.17 -10.27 -18.92
N VAL A 130 31.41 -11.04 -17.86
CA VAL A 130 30.54 -12.17 -17.50
C VAL A 130 29.11 -11.66 -17.29
N THR A 131 28.18 -12.20 -18.07
CA THR A 131 26.74 -11.89 -17.95
C THR A 131 26.11 -12.67 -16.79
N VAL A 132 24.90 -12.30 -16.38
CA VAL A 132 24.15 -13.07 -15.37
C VAL A 132 23.90 -14.50 -15.85
N VAL A 133 23.62 -14.68 -17.14
CA VAL A 133 23.39 -15.99 -17.77
C VAL A 133 24.66 -16.86 -17.73
N GLU A 134 25.81 -16.32 -18.13
CA GLU A 134 27.11 -17.03 -18.11
C GLU A 134 27.60 -17.40 -16.72
N ALA A 135 27.16 -16.68 -15.68
CA ALA A 135 27.46 -17.01 -14.30
C ALA A 135 26.51 -18.09 -13.75
N ALA A 136 25.19 -17.96 -14.03
CA ALA A 136 24.19 -18.92 -13.60
C ALA A 136 24.37 -20.30 -14.25
N ALA A 137 24.74 -20.34 -15.53
CA ALA A 137 24.98 -21.58 -16.29
C ALA A 137 26.23 -22.37 -15.84
N LYS A 138 27.00 -21.87 -14.86
CA LYS A 138 28.16 -22.55 -14.26
C LYS A 138 27.88 -23.13 -12.88
N ILE A 139 26.63 -23.02 -12.40
CA ILE A 139 26.21 -23.58 -11.13
C ILE A 139 25.74 -25.01 -11.40
N ASP A 140 26.55 -26.00 -11.02
CA ASP A 140 26.15 -27.41 -11.09
C ASP A 140 25.27 -27.79 -9.88
N PRO A 141 24.12 -28.46 -10.08
CA PRO A 141 23.20 -28.81 -8.99
C PRO A 141 23.71 -29.96 -8.09
N THR A 142 24.64 -30.78 -8.57
CA THR A 142 25.30 -31.87 -7.82
C THR A 142 26.36 -31.29 -6.89
N ASP A 143 27.26 -30.46 -7.43
CA ASP A 143 28.28 -29.75 -6.63
C ASP A 143 27.62 -28.88 -5.54
N LEU A 144 26.52 -28.20 -5.89
CA LEU A 144 25.70 -27.44 -4.97
C LEU A 144 25.11 -28.31 -3.85
N SER A 145 24.59 -29.49 -4.19
CA SER A 145 24.03 -30.43 -3.20
C SER A 145 25.11 -31.02 -2.29
N ALA A 146 26.31 -31.26 -2.79
CA ALA A 146 27.46 -31.69 -1.99
C ALA A 146 27.90 -30.57 -1.03
N TYR A 147 28.05 -29.34 -1.53
CA TYR A 147 28.47 -28.18 -0.73
C TYR A 147 27.49 -27.84 0.41
N PHE A 148 26.19 -28.05 0.21
CA PHE A 148 25.19 -27.92 1.27
C PHE A 148 25.26 -29.02 2.34
N ALA A 149 25.81 -30.20 2.03
CA ALA A 149 25.97 -31.30 2.99
C ALA A 149 27.17 -31.08 3.94
N GLU A 150 28.15 -30.27 3.55
CA GLU A 150 29.33 -29.92 4.36
C GLU A 150 28.98 -29.10 5.63
N TRP A 151 27.82 -28.43 5.66
CA TRP A 151 27.48 -27.48 6.75
C TRP A 151 26.62 -28.10 7.88
N ASN A 152 26.43 -29.42 7.85
CA ASN A 152 25.63 -30.13 8.84
C ASN A 152 26.26 -30.01 10.24
N GLY A 153 25.48 -29.51 11.21
CA GLY A 153 25.90 -29.27 12.60
C GLY A 153 26.09 -27.80 12.98
N GLU A 154 26.16 -26.88 12.02
CA GLU A 154 26.27 -25.44 12.29
C GLU A 154 24.94 -24.77 12.67
N GLN A 155 25.02 -23.58 13.28
CA GLN A 155 23.87 -22.69 13.50
C GLN A 155 23.22 -22.30 12.16
N GLN A 156 21.89 -22.22 12.13
CA GLN A 156 21.16 -22.06 10.87
C GLN A 156 21.32 -20.64 10.27
N GLU A 157 21.58 -19.62 11.08
CA GLU A 157 21.94 -18.28 10.64
C GLU A 157 23.26 -18.28 9.84
N ILE A 158 24.27 -19.01 10.32
CA ILE A 158 25.57 -19.16 9.68
C ILE A 158 25.41 -19.91 8.35
N GLN A 159 24.63 -20.99 8.33
CA GLN A 159 24.28 -21.72 7.11
C GLN A 159 23.59 -20.82 6.08
N MET A 160 22.66 -19.96 6.51
CA MET A 160 21.99 -19.01 5.61
C MET A 160 22.94 -17.91 5.09
N GLN A 161 23.92 -17.47 5.88
CA GLN A 161 24.98 -16.58 5.40
C GLN A 161 25.87 -17.28 4.36
N LYS A 162 26.32 -18.51 4.63
CA LYS A 162 27.08 -19.33 3.67
C LYS A 162 26.32 -19.59 2.36
N PHE A 163 25.00 -19.79 2.44
CA PHE A 163 24.11 -19.92 1.28
C PHE A 163 24.13 -18.67 0.39
N ALA A 164 24.04 -17.47 0.97
CA ALA A 164 24.23 -16.23 0.22
C ALA A 164 25.66 -16.04 -0.31
N ASP A 165 26.68 -16.43 0.47
CA ASP A 165 28.08 -16.35 0.05
C ASP A 165 28.40 -17.29 -1.12
N TYR A 166 27.76 -18.46 -1.23
CA TYR A 166 27.87 -19.32 -2.40
C TYR A 166 27.42 -18.59 -3.67
N TYR A 167 26.20 -18.04 -3.67
CA TYR A 167 25.69 -17.27 -4.80
C TYR A 167 26.47 -15.96 -5.00
N GLY A 168 26.97 -15.35 -3.93
CA GLY A 168 27.89 -14.21 -3.98
C GLY A 168 29.19 -14.53 -4.72
N LYS A 169 29.78 -15.71 -4.49
CA LYS A 169 30.96 -16.24 -5.21
C LYS A 169 30.63 -16.60 -6.66
N ALA A 170 29.52 -17.32 -6.91
CA ALA A 170 29.09 -17.71 -8.25
C ALA A 170 28.89 -16.49 -9.17
N PHE A 171 28.25 -15.43 -8.66
CA PHE A 171 28.00 -14.20 -9.42
C PHE A 171 29.10 -13.13 -9.26
N GLN A 172 30.24 -13.40 -8.60
CA GLN A 172 31.25 -12.38 -8.28
C GLN A 172 31.89 -11.71 -9.50
N LEU A 173 31.93 -12.42 -10.65
CA LEU A 173 32.52 -11.92 -11.90
C LEU A 173 31.52 -11.10 -12.74
N VAL A 174 30.24 -11.10 -12.37
CA VAL A 174 29.22 -10.29 -13.07
C VAL A 174 29.51 -8.82 -12.83
N VAL A 175 29.68 -8.07 -13.92
CA VAL A 175 29.90 -6.62 -13.85
C VAL A 175 28.59 -5.95 -13.44
N ALA A 176 28.61 -4.99 -12.52
CA ALA A 176 27.39 -4.32 -12.01
C ALA A 176 26.47 -3.75 -13.11
N GLY A 177 27.02 -3.32 -14.25
CA GLY A 177 26.24 -2.88 -15.42
C GLY A 177 25.43 -3.97 -16.14
N GLN A 178 25.65 -5.26 -15.85
CA GLN A 178 24.82 -6.38 -16.28
C GLN A 178 23.62 -6.63 -15.36
N PHE A 179 23.64 -6.06 -14.15
CA PHE A 179 22.52 -6.13 -13.21
C PHE A 179 22.34 -4.80 -12.46
N PRO A 180 21.90 -3.72 -13.16
CA PRO A 180 21.69 -2.41 -12.55
C PRO A 180 20.38 -2.41 -11.74
N TRP A 181 20.36 -3.16 -10.63
CA TRP A 181 19.14 -3.52 -9.88
C TRP A 181 18.26 -2.32 -9.52
N LEU A 182 18.88 -1.20 -9.10
CA LEU A 182 18.17 0.03 -8.73
C LEU A 182 17.44 0.67 -9.93
N LYS A 183 17.97 0.50 -11.14
CA LYS A 183 17.30 0.90 -12.38
C LYS A 183 16.21 -0.10 -12.75
N LEU A 184 16.53 -1.40 -12.72
CA LEU A 184 15.59 -2.48 -13.03
C LEU A 184 14.32 -2.38 -12.19
N PHE A 185 14.44 -2.19 -10.87
CA PHE A 185 13.29 -2.13 -9.95
C PHE A 185 12.46 -0.83 -10.06
N ARG A 186 12.98 0.20 -10.75
CA ARG A 186 12.27 1.48 -10.99
C ARG A 186 11.64 1.59 -12.37
N GLU A 187 12.17 0.86 -13.36
CA GLU A 187 11.76 0.98 -14.77
C GLU A 187 11.12 -0.30 -15.34
N SER A 188 11.17 -1.44 -14.64
CA SER A 188 10.57 -2.70 -15.10
C SER A 188 9.13 -2.85 -14.60
N THR A 189 8.28 -3.37 -15.48
CA THR A 189 6.93 -3.85 -15.13
C THR A 189 6.99 -4.95 -14.06
N VAL A 190 5.98 -5.00 -13.19
CA VAL A 190 5.89 -6.01 -12.11
C VAL A 190 6.06 -7.45 -12.61
N GLY A 191 5.51 -7.81 -13.77
CA GLY A 191 5.71 -9.15 -14.36
C GLY A 191 7.19 -9.50 -14.57
N LYS A 192 8.00 -8.57 -15.12
CA LYS A 192 9.45 -8.77 -15.27
C LYS A 192 10.17 -8.85 -13.91
N LEU A 193 9.72 -8.09 -12.92
CA LEU A 193 10.24 -8.17 -11.54
C LEU A 193 9.92 -9.50 -10.85
N ALA A 194 8.91 -10.24 -11.33
CA ALA A 194 8.56 -11.55 -10.81
C ALA A 194 9.51 -12.65 -11.29
N ASP A 195 10.09 -12.50 -12.47
CA ASP A 195 11.02 -13.48 -13.05
C ASP A 195 12.49 -13.15 -12.72
N ILE A 196 12.83 -11.88 -12.53
CA ILE A 196 14.20 -11.44 -12.20
C ILE A 196 14.49 -11.62 -10.70
N PRO A 197 15.64 -12.21 -10.29
CA PRO A 197 16.77 -12.66 -11.11
C PRO A 197 16.75 -14.16 -11.46
N LEU A 198 15.72 -14.91 -11.06
CA LEU A 198 15.71 -16.38 -11.17
C LEU A 198 15.51 -16.89 -12.61
N SER A 199 15.10 -16.04 -13.55
CA SER A 199 14.93 -16.31 -14.99
C SER A 199 16.18 -16.83 -15.74
N HIS A 200 17.32 -16.94 -15.05
CA HIS A 200 18.59 -17.45 -15.59
C HIS A 200 19.15 -18.62 -14.77
N ILE A 201 18.53 -18.97 -13.64
CA ILE A 201 18.86 -20.15 -12.85
C ILE A 201 18.17 -21.36 -13.49
N SER A 202 18.83 -22.51 -13.56
CA SER A 202 18.20 -23.75 -14.05
C SER A 202 17.24 -24.34 -13.01
N ASP A 203 16.17 -24.99 -13.46
CA ASP A 203 15.17 -25.61 -12.57
C ASP A 203 15.80 -26.60 -11.58
N ALA A 204 16.87 -27.30 -11.99
CA ALA A 204 17.63 -28.20 -11.12
C ALA A 204 18.33 -27.46 -9.97
N VAL A 205 19.04 -26.36 -10.26
CA VAL A 205 19.71 -25.52 -9.24
C VAL A 205 18.69 -24.84 -8.33
N TYR A 206 17.59 -24.35 -8.90
CA TYR A 206 16.50 -23.79 -8.11
C TYR A 206 15.89 -24.85 -7.17
N LYS A 207 15.65 -26.07 -7.67
CA LYS A 207 15.11 -27.17 -6.87
C LYS A 207 16.04 -27.59 -5.73
N THR A 208 17.33 -27.82 -6.00
CA THR A 208 18.32 -28.18 -4.96
C THR A 208 18.32 -27.15 -3.82
N SER A 209 18.34 -25.86 -4.15
CA SER A 209 18.26 -24.78 -3.15
C SER A 209 16.91 -24.69 -2.47
N ALA A 210 15.79 -24.85 -3.19
CA ALA A 210 14.45 -24.83 -2.60
C ALA A 210 14.24 -26.00 -1.62
N ASP A 211 14.69 -27.20 -1.95
CA ASP A 211 14.56 -28.38 -1.09
C ASP A 211 15.48 -28.29 0.14
N TRP A 212 16.64 -27.62 0.05
CA TRP A 212 17.50 -27.30 1.21
C TRP A 212 16.89 -26.19 2.10
N ILE A 213 16.41 -25.08 1.51
CA ILE A 213 15.69 -23.99 2.20
C ILE A 213 14.46 -24.54 2.95
N SER A 214 13.81 -25.57 2.41
CA SER A 214 12.61 -26.17 3.00
C SER A 214 12.80 -26.65 4.44
N GLN A 215 14.03 -27.05 4.77
CA GLN A 215 14.46 -27.66 6.03
C GLN A 215 14.89 -26.64 7.09
N ARG A 216 15.06 -25.36 6.71
CA ARG A 216 15.52 -24.30 7.62
C ARG A 216 14.37 -23.76 8.49
N SER A 217 14.68 -23.30 9.69
CA SER A 217 13.71 -22.73 10.62
C SER A 217 13.18 -21.38 10.14
N LEU A 218 11.94 -21.04 10.53
CA LEU A 218 11.34 -19.74 10.20
C LEU A 218 12.10 -18.56 10.82
N GLU A 219 12.83 -18.81 11.91
CA GLU A 219 13.69 -17.83 12.59
C GLU A 219 14.96 -17.54 11.79
N ALA A 220 15.70 -18.58 11.38
CA ALA A 220 16.91 -18.42 10.57
C ALA A 220 16.62 -17.83 9.19
N LEU A 221 15.48 -18.19 8.58
CA LEU A 221 15.01 -17.59 7.33
C LEU A 221 14.58 -16.12 7.53
N GLY A 222 13.95 -15.78 8.67
CA GLY A 222 13.64 -14.39 9.02
C GLY A 222 14.90 -13.54 9.25
N PHE A 223 15.88 -14.06 10.00
CA PHE A 223 17.20 -13.45 10.15
C PHE A 223 17.84 -13.18 8.79
N PHE A 224 17.83 -14.19 7.91
CA PHE A 224 18.38 -14.08 6.56
C PHE A 224 17.70 -13.01 5.70
N VAL A 225 16.37 -12.91 5.76
CA VAL A 225 15.61 -11.87 5.05
C VAL A 225 16.04 -10.47 5.52
N LEU A 226 16.11 -10.22 6.84
CA LEU A 226 16.54 -8.92 7.38
C LEU A 226 17.99 -8.58 7.03
N TRP A 227 18.90 -9.55 7.20
CA TRP A 227 20.32 -9.41 6.84
C TRP A 227 20.50 -9.11 5.33
N SER A 228 19.70 -9.75 4.47
CA SER A 228 19.69 -9.46 3.03
C SER A 228 19.13 -8.06 2.72
N PHE A 229 18.05 -7.64 3.40
CA PHE A 229 17.52 -6.27 3.29
C PHE A 229 18.58 -5.23 3.68
N ASP A 230 19.33 -5.47 4.75
CA ASP A 230 20.40 -4.58 5.21
C ASP A 230 21.51 -4.42 4.17
N ILE A 231 22.00 -5.53 3.60
CA ILE A 231 23.03 -5.53 2.54
C ILE A 231 22.57 -4.82 1.26
N ILE A 232 21.26 -4.83 0.97
CA ILE A 232 20.64 -4.12 -0.16
C ILE A 232 20.46 -2.62 0.17
N LEU A 233 20.08 -2.27 1.39
CA LEU A 233 19.92 -0.87 1.83
C LEU A 233 21.25 -0.13 1.96
N GLU A 234 22.33 -0.82 2.35
CA GLU A 234 23.69 -0.28 2.32
C GLU A 234 24.16 0.00 0.88
N ASP A 235 23.87 -0.91 -0.05
CA ASP A 235 24.18 -0.71 -1.47
C ASP A 235 23.35 0.42 -2.09
N LEU A 236 22.07 0.53 -1.70
CA LEU A 236 21.20 1.64 -2.06
C LEU A 236 21.78 2.98 -1.60
N ALA A 237 22.23 3.06 -0.34
CA ALA A 237 22.85 4.27 0.21
C ALA A 237 24.15 4.64 -0.52
N ALA A 238 25.01 3.65 -0.81
CA ALA A 238 26.24 3.85 -1.56
C ALA A 238 25.99 4.34 -3.00
N GLN A 239 25.02 3.76 -3.71
CA GLN A 239 24.62 4.20 -5.05
C GLN A 239 24.01 5.62 -5.04
N GLN A 240 23.18 5.95 -4.04
CA GLN A 240 22.61 7.29 -3.90
C GLN A 240 23.69 8.35 -3.57
N ALA A 241 24.67 8.01 -2.73
CA ALA A 241 25.78 8.90 -2.39
C ALA A 241 26.63 9.25 -3.63
N GLY A 242 26.98 8.24 -4.45
CA GLY A 242 27.76 8.44 -5.67
C GLY A 242 27.09 9.31 -6.74
N ALA A 243 25.76 9.46 -6.70
CA ALA A 243 25.01 10.30 -7.64
C ALA A 243 25.07 11.81 -7.32
N LYS A 244 25.41 12.21 -6.09
CA LYS A 244 25.62 13.61 -5.70
C LYS A 244 27.11 13.93 -5.83
N GLY A 245 27.48 14.61 -6.92
CA GLY A 245 28.86 14.68 -7.42
C GLY A 245 29.93 15.23 -6.46
N SER A 246 30.51 14.37 -5.63
CA SER A 246 31.68 14.65 -4.79
C SER A 246 32.99 14.49 -5.55
N LYS A 247 33.84 15.52 -5.53
CA LYS A 247 35.20 15.47 -6.09
C LYS A 247 36.21 15.04 -5.02
N LYS A 248 36.95 13.95 -5.30
CA LYS A 248 38.07 13.40 -4.50
C LYS A 248 37.68 12.91 -3.10
N GLY A 249 38.46 11.95 -2.60
CA GLY A 249 38.14 11.16 -1.40
C GLY A 249 37.74 9.74 -1.80
N ALA A 250 38.36 8.73 -1.18
CA ALA A 250 38.14 7.35 -1.56
C ALA A 250 36.85 6.81 -0.92
N GLN A 251 35.80 6.64 -1.73
CA GLN A 251 34.68 5.76 -1.38
C GLN A 251 34.49 4.75 -2.50
N GLN A 252 34.76 3.48 -2.17
CA GLN A 252 34.70 2.36 -3.10
C GLN A 252 33.25 2.10 -3.50
N THR A 253 32.87 2.55 -4.69
CA THR A 253 31.64 2.08 -5.36
C THR A 253 31.66 0.55 -5.36
N SER A 254 30.52 -0.10 -5.10
CA SER A 254 30.41 -1.56 -5.02
C SER A 254 30.69 -2.23 -6.38
N LEU A 255 31.98 -2.45 -6.68
CA LEU A 255 32.47 -3.05 -7.92
C LEU A 255 32.10 -4.54 -8.08
N LYS A 256 31.54 -5.17 -7.04
CA LYS A 256 30.98 -6.53 -7.06
C LYS A 256 29.46 -6.45 -7.23
N SER A 257 28.91 -7.22 -8.17
CA SER A 257 27.47 -7.29 -8.38
C SER A 257 26.75 -7.89 -7.16
N LYS A 258 25.57 -7.34 -6.83
CA LYS A 258 24.71 -7.83 -5.75
C LYS A 258 23.77 -8.98 -6.17
N VAL A 259 23.87 -9.49 -7.42
CA VAL A 259 23.01 -10.57 -7.96
C VAL A 259 22.89 -11.75 -6.99
N GLY A 260 23.99 -12.22 -6.40
CA GLY A 260 23.96 -13.38 -5.50
C GLY A 260 23.00 -13.23 -4.32
N ILE A 261 22.93 -12.02 -3.73
CA ILE A 261 21.99 -11.71 -2.64
C ILE A 261 20.54 -11.71 -3.16
N PHE A 262 20.29 -11.10 -4.32
CA PHE A 262 18.94 -11.09 -4.91
C PHE A 262 18.48 -12.50 -5.35
N VAL A 263 19.38 -13.36 -5.83
CA VAL A 263 19.09 -14.77 -6.17
C VAL A 263 18.76 -15.56 -4.91
N ALA A 264 19.63 -15.52 -3.90
CA ALA A 264 19.43 -16.23 -2.64
C ALA A 264 18.15 -15.77 -1.90
N LEU A 265 17.90 -14.46 -1.86
CA LEU A 265 16.69 -13.88 -1.27
C LEU A 265 15.44 -14.25 -2.07
N ALA A 266 15.47 -14.23 -3.41
CA ALA A 266 14.34 -14.66 -4.23
C ALA A 266 13.99 -16.14 -4.00
N MET A 267 14.98 -17.03 -3.91
CA MET A 267 14.76 -18.45 -3.60
C MET A 267 14.09 -18.65 -2.23
N VAL A 268 14.55 -17.94 -1.20
CA VAL A 268 13.94 -17.99 0.14
C VAL A 268 12.50 -17.47 0.11
N LEU A 269 12.23 -16.36 -0.58
CA LEU A 269 10.90 -15.76 -0.67
C LEU A 269 9.91 -16.62 -1.47
N GLN A 270 10.34 -17.21 -2.60
CA GLN A 270 9.48 -18.09 -3.39
C GLN A 270 9.22 -19.44 -2.71
N ARG A 271 10.13 -19.93 -1.86
CA ARG A 271 9.98 -21.25 -1.21
C ARG A 271 9.40 -21.21 0.21
N LYS A 272 9.66 -20.14 0.96
CA LYS A 272 9.20 -19.92 2.35
C LYS A 272 8.75 -18.46 2.53
N PRO A 273 7.67 -18.03 1.84
CA PRO A 273 7.20 -16.65 1.88
C PRO A 273 6.86 -16.16 3.31
N ASP A 274 6.52 -17.07 4.22
CA ASP A 274 6.35 -16.82 5.67
C ASP A 274 7.55 -16.12 6.33
N ALA A 275 8.77 -16.32 5.83
CA ALA A 275 9.99 -15.68 6.35
C ALA A 275 9.95 -14.15 6.24
N LEU A 276 9.16 -13.60 5.32
CA LEU A 276 8.91 -12.16 5.20
C LEU A 276 7.83 -11.67 6.18
N ILE A 277 6.93 -12.57 6.59
CA ILE A 277 5.82 -12.32 7.51
C ILE A 277 6.28 -12.39 8.98
N SER A 278 7.28 -13.23 9.29
CA SER A 278 7.91 -13.27 10.62
C SER A 278 8.68 -11.98 10.94
N VAL A 279 9.21 -11.30 9.92
CA VAL A 279 9.97 -10.04 10.07
C VAL A 279 9.15 -8.77 9.82
N LEU A 280 7.90 -8.90 9.36
CA LEU A 280 7.01 -7.80 9.04
C LEU A 280 6.90 -6.71 10.14
N PRO A 281 6.82 -7.02 11.45
CA PRO A 281 6.81 -5.99 12.49
C PRO A 281 8.08 -5.12 12.46
N LYS A 282 9.25 -5.76 12.41
CA LYS A 282 10.57 -5.08 12.33
C LYS A 282 10.67 -4.19 11.09
N LEU A 283 10.15 -4.62 9.94
CA LEU A 283 10.13 -3.84 8.70
C LEU A 283 9.17 -2.62 8.76
N ARG A 284 8.11 -2.67 9.58
CA ARG A 284 7.15 -1.57 9.76
C ARG A 284 7.58 -0.58 10.83
N GLU A 285 8.14 -1.06 11.94
CA GLU A 285 8.42 -0.27 13.14
C GLU A 285 9.78 0.43 13.10
N ASN A 286 10.82 -0.19 12.52
CA ASN A 286 12.16 0.38 12.48
C ASN A 286 12.34 1.32 11.27
N SER A 287 12.69 2.58 11.55
CA SER A 287 12.91 3.64 10.56
C SER A 287 14.02 3.34 9.55
N LYS A 288 14.94 2.40 9.82
CA LYS A 288 15.91 1.88 8.85
C LYS A 288 15.23 1.37 7.58
N TYR A 289 14.05 0.74 7.71
CA TYR A 289 13.30 0.15 6.60
C TYR A 289 12.26 1.09 5.98
N GLN A 290 11.83 2.14 6.69
CA GLN A 290 10.86 3.12 6.19
C GLN A 290 11.47 4.08 5.16
N GLY A 291 10.79 4.35 4.04
CA GLY A 291 11.21 5.34 3.03
C GLY A 291 10.57 5.13 1.65
N GLN A 292 10.26 6.22 0.95
CA GLN A 292 9.69 6.16 -0.41
C GLN A 292 10.68 5.54 -1.42
N ASP A 293 11.98 5.74 -1.21
CA ASP A 293 13.08 5.22 -2.03
C ASP A 293 13.29 3.71 -1.90
N LYS A 294 12.73 3.10 -0.84
CA LYS A 294 12.83 1.67 -0.50
C LYS A 294 11.64 0.86 -1.02
N LEU A 295 10.55 1.52 -1.43
CA LEU A 295 9.35 0.88 -1.99
C LEU A 295 9.62 -0.02 -3.21
N PRO A 296 10.55 0.28 -4.14
CA PRO A 296 10.93 -0.64 -5.22
C PRO A 296 11.50 -1.98 -4.72
N ILE A 297 12.21 -1.97 -3.58
CA ILE A 297 12.71 -3.20 -2.95
C ILE A 297 11.53 -3.98 -2.37
N PHE A 298 10.67 -3.35 -1.55
CA PHE A 298 9.49 -4.02 -0.99
C PHE A 298 8.56 -4.59 -2.06
N ALA A 299 8.33 -3.85 -3.14
CA ALA A 299 7.51 -4.32 -4.25
C ALA A 299 8.11 -5.59 -4.89
N TRP A 300 9.40 -5.58 -5.24
CA TRP A 300 10.07 -6.78 -5.75
C TRP A 300 10.02 -7.95 -4.74
N THR A 301 10.35 -7.70 -3.47
CA THR A 301 10.35 -8.72 -2.41
C THR A 301 8.96 -9.34 -2.21
N ILE A 302 7.88 -8.55 -2.28
CA ILE A 302 6.50 -9.03 -2.18
C ILE A 302 6.10 -9.81 -3.43
N VAL A 303 6.54 -9.41 -4.63
CA VAL A 303 6.29 -10.17 -5.87
C VAL A 303 6.99 -11.53 -5.84
N GLN A 304 8.20 -11.62 -5.30
CA GLN A 304 8.89 -12.89 -5.05
C GLN A 304 8.12 -13.76 -4.05
N ALA A 305 7.64 -13.19 -2.93
CA ALA A 305 6.78 -13.94 -2.00
C ALA A 305 5.46 -14.42 -2.66
N SER A 306 4.88 -13.59 -3.54
CA SER A 306 3.63 -13.88 -4.25
C SER A 306 3.74 -15.02 -5.28
N LYS A 307 4.94 -15.28 -5.82
CA LYS A 307 5.25 -16.45 -6.66
C LYS A 307 5.22 -17.76 -5.86
N GLY A 308 5.52 -17.70 -4.56
CA GLY A 308 5.43 -18.83 -3.63
C GLY A 308 4.01 -19.01 -3.06
N ASP A 309 3.44 -17.94 -2.51
CA ASP A 309 2.07 -17.90 -2.00
C ASP A 309 1.41 -16.54 -2.28
N LEU A 310 0.34 -16.58 -3.08
CA LEU A 310 -0.41 -15.40 -3.51
C LEU A 310 -1.15 -14.70 -2.34
N ALA A 311 -1.59 -15.44 -1.33
CA ALA A 311 -2.23 -14.91 -0.13
C ALA A 311 -1.22 -14.19 0.77
N VAL A 312 0.01 -14.72 0.89
CA VAL A 312 1.12 -13.99 1.51
C VAL A 312 1.43 -12.71 0.74
N GLY A 313 1.45 -12.77 -0.59
CA GLY A 313 1.58 -11.61 -1.47
C GLY A 313 0.60 -10.49 -1.16
N LEU A 314 -0.71 -10.80 -1.16
CA LEU A 314 -1.75 -9.81 -0.87
C LEU A 314 -1.69 -9.31 0.58
N TYR A 315 -1.43 -10.20 1.55
CA TYR A 315 -1.26 -9.84 2.95
C TYR A 315 -0.14 -8.81 3.13
N LEU A 316 1.03 -9.03 2.53
CA LEU A 316 2.15 -8.11 2.61
C LEU A 316 1.87 -6.79 1.88
N TRP A 317 1.21 -6.82 0.72
CA TRP A 317 0.74 -5.61 0.05
C TRP A 317 -0.17 -4.78 0.97
N ALA A 318 -1.15 -5.42 1.62
CA ALA A 318 -2.08 -4.74 2.51
C ALA A 318 -1.43 -4.21 3.81
N HIS A 319 -0.35 -4.84 4.30
CA HIS A 319 0.31 -4.46 5.56
C HIS A 319 1.55 -3.55 5.41
N LEU A 320 2.27 -3.62 4.28
CA LEU A 320 3.46 -2.78 4.00
C LEU A 320 3.18 -1.65 3.02
N LEU A 321 2.52 -1.95 1.90
CA LEU A 321 2.46 -1.06 0.74
C LEU A 321 1.23 -0.16 0.76
N LEU A 322 0.04 -0.71 0.99
CA LEU A 322 -1.20 0.06 1.00
C LEU A 322 -1.22 1.20 2.06
N PRO A 323 -0.69 1.03 3.29
CA PRO A 323 -0.64 2.11 4.28
C PRO A 323 0.18 3.33 3.84
N VAL A 324 1.06 3.17 2.84
CA VAL A 324 1.84 4.28 2.28
C VAL A 324 0.94 5.31 1.57
N LEU A 325 -0.21 4.89 1.04
CA LEU A 325 -1.17 5.81 0.38
C LEU A 325 -1.67 6.91 1.32
N SER A 326 -1.86 6.58 2.61
CA SER A 326 -2.29 7.54 3.63
C SER A 326 -1.18 8.50 4.09
N SER A 327 0.07 8.28 3.66
CA SER A 327 1.14 9.23 3.94
C SER A 327 1.01 10.47 3.06
N LYS A 328 1.13 11.66 3.66
CA LYS A 328 1.12 12.97 2.96
C LYS A 328 2.20 13.11 1.88
N ASN A 329 3.17 12.18 1.84
CA ASN A 329 4.31 12.14 0.93
C ASN A 329 4.17 11.05 -0.15
N CYS A 330 3.02 10.39 -0.28
CA CYS A 330 2.77 9.38 -1.33
C CYS A 330 2.78 10.01 -2.72
N ASN A 331 3.88 9.84 -3.44
CA ASN A 331 4.04 10.39 -4.79
C ASN A 331 3.37 9.49 -5.86
N PRO A 332 3.11 10.00 -7.08
CA PRO A 332 2.43 9.24 -8.13
C PRO A 332 3.13 7.94 -8.56
N GLN A 333 4.47 7.90 -8.57
CA GLN A 333 5.23 6.69 -8.95
C GLN A 333 5.07 5.58 -7.90
N SER A 334 5.09 5.96 -6.62
CA SER A 334 4.84 5.03 -5.52
C SER A 334 3.40 4.52 -5.53
N ARG A 335 2.41 5.38 -5.80
CA ARG A 335 1.00 4.95 -5.97
C ARG A 335 0.81 4.00 -7.16
N ASP A 336 1.46 4.28 -8.28
CA ASP A 336 1.45 3.41 -9.47
C ASP A 336 2.07 2.04 -9.17
N LEU A 337 3.23 1.99 -8.54
CA LEU A 337 3.89 0.74 -8.12
C LEU A 337 3.03 -0.08 -7.16
N ILE A 338 2.35 0.57 -6.20
CA ILE A 338 1.42 -0.08 -5.26
C ILE A 338 0.23 -0.70 -6.01
N LEU A 339 -0.30 -0.02 -7.04
CA LEU A 339 -1.38 -0.53 -7.88
C LEU A 339 -0.93 -1.68 -8.81
N GLN A 340 0.17 -1.51 -9.55
CA GLN A 340 0.68 -2.53 -10.47
C GLN A 340 0.94 -3.87 -9.76
N LEU A 341 1.35 -3.84 -8.50
CA LEU A 341 1.61 -5.06 -7.73
C LEU A 341 0.33 -5.84 -7.40
N VAL A 342 -0.72 -5.17 -6.94
CA VAL A 342 -2.01 -5.84 -6.64
C VAL A 342 -2.77 -6.21 -7.91
N GLU A 343 -2.70 -5.40 -8.96
CA GLU A 343 -3.22 -5.75 -10.29
C GLU A 343 -2.56 -7.03 -10.82
N TRP A 344 -1.24 -7.16 -10.70
CA TRP A 344 -0.53 -8.37 -11.08
C TRP A 344 -0.93 -9.57 -10.21
N ILE A 345 -1.02 -9.42 -8.87
CA ILE A 345 -1.54 -10.46 -7.97
C ILE A 345 -2.94 -10.93 -8.37
N LEU A 346 -3.85 -10.00 -8.68
CA LEU A 346 -5.23 -10.31 -9.07
C LEU A 346 -5.35 -10.88 -10.50
N SER A 347 -4.35 -10.64 -11.35
CA SER A 347 -4.27 -11.21 -12.71
C SER A 347 -3.84 -12.69 -12.75
N VAL A 348 -3.31 -13.23 -11.64
CA VAL A 348 -2.90 -14.63 -11.56
C VAL A 348 -4.10 -15.56 -11.75
N SER A 349 -3.93 -16.63 -12.53
CA SER A 349 -4.99 -17.61 -12.77
C SER A 349 -5.56 -18.14 -11.45
N LYS A 350 -6.89 -18.14 -11.33
CA LYS A 350 -7.66 -18.51 -10.12
C LYS A 350 -7.45 -17.61 -8.89
N ALA A 351 -6.76 -16.45 -9.00
CA ALA A 351 -6.42 -15.56 -7.88
C ALA A 351 -7.57 -15.32 -6.89
N ARG A 352 -8.75 -14.88 -7.36
CA ARG A 352 -9.94 -14.67 -6.51
C ARG A 352 -10.26 -15.88 -5.63
N SER A 353 -10.28 -17.09 -6.21
CA SER A 353 -10.61 -18.32 -5.47
C SER A 353 -9.53 -18.73 -4.47
N ILE A 354 -8.26 -18.37 -4.71
CA ILE A 354 -7.16 -18.58 -3.77
C ILE A 354 -7.29 -17.58 -2.61
N LEU A 355 -7.43 -16.29 -2.93
CA LEU A 355 -7.38 -15.20 -1.96
C LEU A 355 -8.60 -15.15 -1.04
N VAL A 356 -9.79 -15.54 -1.50
CA VAL A 356 -11.02 -15.57 -0.68
C VAL A 356 -11.02 -16.73 0.33
N ASN A 357 -10.32 -17.83 0.04
CA ASN A 357 -10.34 -19.05 0.86
C ASN A 357 -9.10 -19.24 1.76
N ASN A 358 -8.02 -18.49 1.55
CA ASN A 358 -6.77 -18.63 2.31
C ASN A 358 -6.58 -17.54 3.37
N ALA A 359 -5.82 -17.87 4.42
CA ALA A 359 -5.40 -16.94 5.46
C ALA A 359 -3.97 -17.28 5.90
N VAL A 360 -3.12 -16.27 6.02
CA VAL A 360 -1.70 -16.41 6.41
C VAL A 360 -1.53 -17.00 7.82
N ARG A 361 -2.39 -16.63 8.77
CA ARG A 361 -2.41 -17.14 10.14
C ARG A 361 -3.83 -17.27 10.64
N LYS A 362 -4.05 -18.21 11.57
CA LYS A 362 -5.37 -18.48 12.18
C LYS A 362 -5.92 -17.26 12.91
N GLY A 363 -6.87 -16.56 12.29
CA GLY A 363 -7.54 -15.38 12.83
C GLY A 363 -6.99 -14.03 12.35
N GLU A 364 -5.85 -14.01 11.63
CA GLU A 364 -5.42 -12.83 10.89
C GLU A 364 -6.13 -12.79 9.52
N ARG A 365 -6.31 -11.59 8.96
CA ARG A 365 -6.97 -11.36 7.66
C ARG A 365 -5.94 -10.90 6.64
N LEU A 366 -6.08 -11.32 5.38
CA LEU A 366 -5.22 -10.85 4.29
C LEU A 366 -5.30 -9.32 4.15
N VAL A 367 -6.52 -8.77 4.24
CA VAL A 367 -6.76 -7.33 4.31
C VAL A 367 -7.34 -7.01 5.69
N PRO A 368 -6.59 -6.34 6.60
CA PRO A 368 -7.11 -5.94 7.90
C PRO A 368 -8.03 -4.71 7.78
N PRO A 369 -8.90 -4.43 8.77
CA PRO A 369 -9.88 -3.34 8.71
C PRO A 369 -9.31 -1.96 8.35
N SER A 370 -8.16 -1.59 8.92
CA SER A 370 -7.51 -0.30 8.63
C SER A 370 -7.02 -0.20 7.18
N SER A 371 -6.43 -1.27 6.64
CA SER A 371 -6.04 -1.33 5.24
C SER A 371 -7.26 -1.31 4.31
N PHE A 372 -8.37 -1.93 4.70
CA PHE A 372 -9.62 -1.86 3.94
C PHE A 372 -10.26 -0.46 3.96
N GLU A 373 -10.21 0.29 5.06
CA GLU A 373 -10.60 1.71 5.08
C GLU A 373 -9.79 2.53 4.07
N ILE A 374 -8.46 2.37 4.06
CA ILE A 374 -7.55 3.09 3.16
C ILE A 374 -7.90 2.78 1.70
N LEU A 375 -8.19 1.52 1.37
CA LEU A 375 -8.64 1.13 0.03
C LEU A 375 -10.00 1.76 -0.32
N MET A 376 -10.98 1.70 0.59
CA MET A 376 -12.33 2.26 0.38
C MET A 376 -12.26 3.77 0.09
N ARG A 377 -11.46 4.52 0.87
CA ARG A 377 -11.23 5.96 0.67
C ARG A 377 -10.42 6.29 -0.59
N ALA A 378 -9.53 5.40 -1.03
CA ALA A 378 -8.78 5.55 -2.28
C ALA A 378 -9.64 5.24 -3.53
N THR A 379 -10.65 4.37 -3.36
CA THR A 379 -11.62 3.99 -4.40
C THR A 379 -12.70 5.05 -4.57
N PHE A 380 -13.24 5.57 -3.47
CA PHE A 380 -14.31 6.58 -3.45
C PHE A 380 -13.85 7.91 -2.83
N PRO A 381 -12.91 8.64 -3.46
CA PRO A 381 -12.61 10.01 -3.07
C PRO A 381 -13.70 10.96 -3.58
N ALA A 382 -13.87 12.10 -2.92
CA ALA A 382 -14.74 13.18 -3.41
C ALA A 382 -14.40 13.56 -4.86
N SER A 383 -15.40 13.95 -5.66
CA SER A 383 -15.29 14.10 -7.12
C SER A 383 -14.17 15.03 -7.58
N SER A 384 -13.88 16.10 -6.83
CA SER A 384 -12.77 17.04 -7.06
C SER A 384 -11.37 16.45 -6.83
N SER A 385 -11.28 15.30 -6.15
CA SER A 385 -10.04 14.59 -5.80
C SER A 385 -9.82 13.31 -6.63
N ARG A 386 -10.72 13.00 -7.58
CA ARG A 386 -10.55 11.87 -8.49
C ARG A 386 -9.35 12.07 -9.41
N VAL A 387 -8.62 10.99 -9.68
CA VAL A 387 -7.41 10.97 -10.53
C VAL A 387 -7.39 9.69 -11.37
N LYS A 388 -6.51 9.60 -12.37
CA LYS A 388 -6.34 8.38 -13.20
C LYS A 388 -6.02 7.09 -12.40
N ALA A 389 -5.60 7.21 -11.14
CA ALA A 389 -5.40 6.08 -10.24
C ALA A 389 -6.72 5.58 -9.60
N THR A 390 -7.76 6.41 -9.53
CA THR A 390 -9.07 6.08 -8.93
C THR A 390 -9.76 4.96 -9.72
N GLU A 391 -9.77 5.05 -11.06
CA GLU A 391 -10.28 4.00 -11.96
C GLU A 391 -9.62 2.62 -11.70
N ARG A 392 -8.34 2.62 -11.34
CA ARG A 392 -7.56 1.41 -11.01
C ARG A 392 -7.90 0.88 -9.62
N PHE A 393 -8.15 1.76 -8.64
CA PHE A 393 -8.71 1.35 -7.34
C PHE A 393 -10.11 0.76 -7.51
N GLU A 394 -10.98 1.36 -8.33
CA GLU A 394 -12.32 0.87 -8.66
C GLU A 394 -12.29 -0.52 -9.33
N ALA A 395 -11.33 -0.77 -10.22
CA ALA A 395 -11.15 -2.08 -10.85
C ALA A 395 -10.75 -3.20 -9.86
N ILE A 396 -9.85 -2.92 -8.89
CA ILE A 396 -9.44 -3.93 -7.89
C ILE A 396 -10.43 -4.05 -6.72
N TYR A 397 -11.23 -3.01 -6.45
CA TYR A 397 -12.03 -2.90 -5.23
C TYR A 397 -12.95 -4.10 -4.96
N PRO A 398 -13.76 -4.61 -5.92
CA PRO A 398 -14.71 -5.68 -5.63
C PRO A 398 -14.04 -6.96 -5.10
N THR A 399 -12.93 -7.36 -5.72
CA THR A 399 -12.20 -8.58 -5.32
C THR A 399 -11.49 -8.39 -3.98
N VAL A 400 -10.85 -7.24 -3.74
CA VAL A 400 -10.15 -6.98 -2.49
C VAL A 400 -11.13 -6.74 -1.33
N LYS A 401 -12.31 -6.15 -1.59
CA LYS A 401 -13.46 -6.10 -0.67
C LYS A 401 -13.95 -7.49 -0.32
N GLU A 402 -14.17 -8.38 -1.29
CA GLU A 402 -14.58 -9.75 -1.01
C GLU A 402 -13.57 -10.46 -0.10
N VAL A 403 -12.26 -10.34 -0.39
CA VAL A 403 -11.19 -10.89 0.47
C VAL A 403 -11.15 -10.23 1.85
N ALA A 404 -11.50 -8.94 1.98
CA ALA A 404 -11.63 -8.23 3.26
C ALA A 404 -12.89 -8.63 4.06
N LEU A 405 -13.94 -9.12 3.41
CA LEU A 405 -15.19 -9.58 4.05
C LEU A 405 -15.27 -11.12 4.23
N ALA A 406 -14.39 -11.88 3.59
CA ALA A 406 -14.38 -13.35 3.64
C ALA A 406 -14.11 -13.93 5.04
N GLY A 407 -14.81 -15.01 5.40
CA GLY A 407 -14.58 -15.76 6.63
C GLY A 407 -15.86 -16.41 7.17
N ALA A 408 -15.71 -17.28 8.17
CA ALA A 408 -16.84 -17.95 8.81
C ALA A 408 -17.75 -16.93 9.55
N HIS A 409 -19.00 -16.82 9.10
CA HIS A 409 -20.02 -15.93 9.66
C HIS A 409 -20.18 -16.12 11.17
N GLY A 410 -20.30 -15.02 11.92
CA GLY A 410 -20.50 -15.05 13.37
C GLY A 410 -19.34 -15.64 14.20
N SER A 411 -18.20 -16.00 13.60
CA SER A 411 -17.01 -16.50 14.31
C SER A 411 -16.33 -15.42 15.15
N LYS A 412 -15.55 -15.81 16.19
CA LYS A 412 -14.89 -14.85 17.10
C LYS A 412 -14.01 -13.82 16.38
N ALA A 413 -13.29 -14.23 15.34
CA ALA A 413 -12.47 -13.33 14.53
C ALA A 413 -13.34 -12.37 13.71
N MET A 414 -14.38 -12.86 13.03
CA MET A 414 -15.27 -12.02 12.22
C MET A 414 -16.10 -11.04 13.07
N ARG A 415 -16.49 -11.41 14.31
CA ARG A 415 -17.12 -10.49 15.26
C ARG A 415 -16.23 -9.31 15.63
N GLN A 416 -14.93 -9.55 15.82
CA GLN A 416 -13.95 -8.50 16.12
C GLN A 416 -13.70 -7.60 14.90
N VAL A 417 -13.53 -8.20 13.72
CA VAL A 417 -13.40 -7.48 12.44
C VAL A 417 -14.61 -6.58 12.20
N ALA A 418 -15.83 -7.06 12.43
CA ALA A 418 -17.05 -6.29 12.27
C ALA A 418 -17.11 -5.04 13.17
N LEU A 419 -16.69 -5.13 14.43
CA LEU A 419 -16.63 -3.98 15.34
C LEU A 419 -15.59 -2.95 14.89
N GLN A 420 -14.42 -3.41 14.43
CA GLN A 420 -13.37 -2.54 13.90
C GLN A 420 -13.77 -1.86 12.59
N MET A 421 -14.51 -2.57 11.73
CA MET A 421 -15.01 -2.03 10.46
C MET A 421 -16.20 -1.09 10.66
N PHE A 422 -17.12 -1.39 11.57
CA PHE A 422 -18.24 -0.51 11.93
C PHE A 422 -17.74 0.89 12.35
N ALA A 423 -16.69 0.94 13.19
CA ALA A 423 -16.17 2.17 13.78
C ALA A 423 -15.65 3.23 12.78
N PHE A 424 -15.18 2.82 11.59
CA PHE A 424 -14.88 3.76 10.50
C PHE A 424 -16.01 3.87 9.47
N ALA A 425 -16.72 2.77 9.19
CA ALA A 425 -17.76 2.74 8.18
C ALA A 425 -18.96 3.63 8.54
N ILE A 426 -19.34 3.70 9.82
CA ILE A 426 -20.40 4.63 10.26
C ILE A 426 -20.01 6.09 10.06
N LYS A 427 -18.72 6.44 10.17
CA LYS A 427 -18.24 7.81 9.93
C LYS A 427 -18.24 8.13 8.44
N ALA A 428 -17.68 7.23 7.63
CA ALA A 428 -17.65 7.37 6.17
C ALA A 428 -19.06 7.37 5.53
N ALA A 429 -20.05 6.73 6.18
CA ALA A 429 -21.45 6.78 5.77
C ALA A 429 -22.08 8.18 5.89
N GLY A 430 -21.53 9.07 6.73
CA GLY A 430 -21.92 10.47 6.89
C GLY A 430 -20.98 11.47 6.23
N GLU A 431 -20.10 11.03 5.32
CA GLU A 431 -19.25 11.93 4.55
C GLU A 431 -19.93 12.33 3.23
N SER A 432 -19.73 13.57 2.78
CA SER A 432 -20.46 14.20 1.66
C SER A 432 -20.10 13.69 0.26
N SER A 433 -19.38 12.56 0.12
CA SER A 433 -19.26 11.82 -1.14
C SER A 433 -20.38 10.77 -1.21
N PRO A 434 -21.33 10.87 -2.17
CA PRO A 434 -22.43 9.92 -2.28
C PRO A 434 -21.98 8.46 -2.48
N GLU A 435 -20.88 8.26 -3.20
CA GLU A 435 -20.32 6.95 -3.51
C GLU A 435 -19.69 6.31 -2.27
N LEU A 436 -18.87 7.08 -1.53
CA LEU A 436 -18.26 6.65 -0.28
C LEU A 436 -19.33 6.37 0.78
N SER A 437 -20.30 7.28 0.92
CA SER A 437 -21.43 7.15 1.85
C SER A 437 -22.24 5.87 1.56
N LYS A 438 -22.60 5.64 0.29
CA LYS A 438 -23.35 4.46 -0.14
C LYS A 438 -22.59 3.16 0.12
N GLU A 439 -21.30 3.09 -0.22
CA GLU A 439 -20.47 1.90 0.04
C GLU A 439 -20.30 1.65 1.55
N ALA A 440 -19.92 2.69 2.30
CA ALA A 440 -19.72 2.60 3.75
C ALA A 440 -21.00 2.18 4.50
N ALA A 441 -22.17 2.67 4.07
CA ALA A 441 -23.46 2.20 4.56
C ALA A 441 -23.68 0.69 4.31
N GLY A 442 -23.24 0.17 3.15
CA GLY A 442 -23.24 -1.27 2.86
C GLY A 442 -22.30 -2.07 3.78
N ILE A 443 -21.13 -1.51 4.12
CA ILE A 443 -20.21 -2.11 5.10
C ILE A 443 -20.82 -2.10 6.51
N VAL A 444 -21.50 -1.04 6.92
CA VAL A 444 -22.24 -1.00 8.20
C VAL A 444 -23.28 -2.13 8.26
N ILE A 445 -24.10 -2.30 7.21
CA ILE A 445 -25.11 -3.36 7.13
C ILE A 445 -24.48 -4.76 7.23
N TRP A 446 -23.32 -4.97 6.58
CA TRP A 446 -22.55 -6.21 6.73
C TRP A 446 -22.06 -6.42 8.18
N CYS A 447 -21.51 -5.39 8.84
CA CYS A 447 -21.06 -5.47 10.23
C CYS A 447 -22.21 -5.83 11.20
N LEU A 448 -23.38 -5.20 11.02
CA LEU A 448 -24.60 -5.49 11.78
C LEU A 448 -25.09 -6.93 11.62
N ASN A 449 -24.85 -7.55 10.46
CA ASN A 449 -25.10 -8.98 10.26
C ASN A 449 -24.05 -9.86 10.97
N GLN A 450 -22.76 -9.51 10.90
CA GLN A 450 -21.69 -10.33 11.49
C GLN A 450 -21.65 -10.31 13.03
N ASN A 451 -22.11 -9.21 13.67
CA ASN A 451 -22.05 -9.09 15.12
C ASN A 451 -23.15 -8.19 15.69
N ALA A 452 -24.00 -8.77 16.56
CA ALA A 452 -25.07 -8.05 17.25
C ALA A 452 -24.58 -6.88 18.14
N GLU A 453 -23.33 -6.90 18.60
CA GLU A 453 -22.76 -5.77 19.38
C GLU A 453 -22.61 -4.49 18.52
N CYS A 454 -22.55 -4.60 17.18
CA CYS A 454 -22.54 -3.42 16.31
C CYS A 454 -23.84 -2.60 16.42
N TYR A 455 -24.99 -3.22 16.74
CA TYR A 455 -26.22 -2.47 17.02
C TYR A 455 -26.09 -1.59 18.27
N LYS A 456 -25.44 -2.08 19.33
CA LYS A 456 -25.19 -1.29 20.55
C LYS A 456 -24.15 -0.19 20.32
N GLN A 457 -23.21 -0.38 19.41
CA GLN A 457 -22.32 0.69 18.96
C GLN A 457 -23.10 1.74 18.17
N TRP A 458 -23.96 1.32 17.23
CA TRP A 458 -24.82 2.22 16.46
C TRP A 458 -25.73 3.05 17.37
N ASP A 459 -26.39 2.42 18.34
CA ASP A 459 -27.30 3.10 19.27
C ASP A 459 -26.62 4.18 20.12
N LYS A 460 -25.36 3.96 20.51
CA LYS A 460 -24.55 4.95 21.24
C LYS A 460 -24.15 6.14 20.39
N VAL A 461 -23.82 5.93 19.11
CA VAL A 461 -23.32 6.99 18.20
C VAL A 461 -24.40 7.61 17.31
N TYR A 462 -25.65 7.15 17.44
CA TYR A 462 -26.76 7.45 16.52
C TYR A 462 -27.04 8.95 16.36
N LEU A 463 -27.14 9.70 17.47
CA LEU A 463 -27.41 11.14 17.45
C LEU A 463 -26.20 11.91 16.88
N ASP A 464 -24.99 11.54 17.30
CA ASP A 464 -23.73 12.13 16.83
C ASP A 464 -23.45 11.85 15.33
N ASN A 465 -24.14 10.88 14.73
CA ASN A 465 -23.94 10.40 13.36
C ASN A 465 -25.30 10.23 12.65
N LEU A 466 -26.19 11.22 12.80
CA LEU A 466 -27.57 11.14 12.29
C LEU A 466 -27.62 11.03 10.75
N GLU A 467 -26.85 11.82 10.02
CA GLU A 467 -26.76 11.77 8.55
C GLU A 467 -26.27 10.40 8.05
N ALA A 468 -25.23 9.85 8.67
CA ALA A 468 -24.76 8.49 8.41
C ALA A 468 -25.85 7.44 8.70
N SER A 469 -26.60 7.62 9.78
CA SER A 469 -27.67 6.72 10.17
C SER A 469 -28.84 6.80 9.19
N VAL A 470 -29.19 7.98 8.67
CA VAL A 470 -30.13 8.14 7.55
C VAL A 470 -29.66 7.38 6.32
N SER A 471 -28.38 7.48 5.93
CA SER A 471 -27.83 6.73 4.78
C SER A 471 -27.89 5.21 4.97
N VAL A 472 -27.58 4.70 6.17
CA VAL A 472 -27.70 3.27 6.51
C VAL A 472 -29.16 2.80 6.51
N LEU A 473 -30.07 3.57 7.13
CA LEU A 473 -31.51 3.24 7.20
C LEU A 473 -32.18 3.31 5.82
N ARG A 474 -31.82 4.30 5.00
CA ARG A 474 -32.25 4.42 3.60
C ARG A 474 -31.81 3.18 2.81
N ARG A 475 -30.53 2.80 2.88
CA ARG A 475 -30.03 1.58 2.20
C ARG A 475 -30.72 0.31 2.70
N LEU A 476 -30.93 0.16 4.02
CA LEU A 476 -31.70 -0.96 4.59
C LEU A 476 -33.14 -1.02 4.09
N SER A 477 -33.80 0.13 3.94
CA SER A 477 -35.15 0.23 3.35
C SER A 477 -35.14 -0.18 1.87
N ASP A 478 -34.21 0.34 1.10
CA ASP A 478 -34.31 0.29 -0.37
C ASP A 478 -33.83 -1.08 -0.90
N GLU A 479 -32.75 -1.61 -0.32
CA GLU A 479 -32.18 -2.93 -0.66
C GLU A 479 -32.76 -4.07 0.21
N TRP A 480 -33.86 -3.83 0.94
CA TRP A 480 -34.45 -4.75 1.93
C TRP A 480 -34.59 -6.20 1.47
N LYS A 481 -35.07 -6.46 0.24
CA LYS A 481 -35.26 -7.83 -0.27
C LYS A 481 -33.95 -8.62 -0.32
N GLU A 482 -32.83 -7.95 -0.61
CA GLU A 482 -31.50 -8.55 -0.63
C GLU A 482 -30.94 -8.73 0.79
N HIS A 483 -31.21 -7.77 1.68
CA HIS A 483 -30.70 -7.82 3.05
C HIS A 483 -31.49 -8.76 3.96
N SER A 484 -32.83 -8.79 3.90
CA SER A 484 -33.68 -9.57 4.81
C SER A 484 -33.56 -11.08 4.66
N THR A 485 -33.08 -11.56 3.50
CA THR A 485 -32.77 -12.96 3.23
C THR A 485 -31.37 -13.37 3.71
N LYS A 486 -30.49 -12.38 3.96
CA LYS A 486 -29.09 -12.56 4.39
C LYS A 486 -28.86 -12.21 5.87
N LEU A 487 -29.72 -11.40 6.47
CA LEU A 487 -29.64 -10.93 7.85
C LEU A 487 -30.06 -12.02 8.84
N THR A 488 -29.12 -12.50 9.66
CA THR A 488 -29.41 -13.40 10.79
C THR A 488 -29.78 -12.63 12.07
N THR A 489 -29.66 -11.30 12.05
CA THR A 489 -29.79 -10.39 13.22
C THR A 489 -31.07 -9.54 13.21
N LEU A 490 -32.18 -10.08 12.70
CA LEU A 490 -33.46 -9.36 12.55
C LEU A 490 -34.09 -8.88 13.87
N ASP A 491 -33.92 -9.60 14.98
CA ASP A 491 -34.48 -9.19 16.29
C ASP A 491 -33.68 -8.03 16.92
N PRO A 492 -32.33 -8.05 16.98
CA PRO A 492 -31.53 -6.86 17.31
C PRO A 492 -31.83 -5.65 16.42
N LEU A 493 -32.11 -5.85 15.12
CA LEU A 493 -32.57 -4.78 14.24
C LEU A 493 -33.93 -4.23 14.68
N ARG A 494 -34.91 -5.08 15.03
CA ARG A 494 -36.23 -4.64 15.51
C ARG A 494 -36.13 -3.81 16.79
N GLU A 495 -35.29 -4.21 17.74
CA GLU A 495 -35.04 -3.45 18.97
C GLU A 495 -34.39 -2.09 18.67
N THR A 496 -33.34 -2.08 17.85
CA THR A 496 -32.62 -0.85 17.47
C THR A 496 -33.52 0.14 16.74
N ILE A 497 -34.32 -0.32 15.78
CA ILE A 497 -35.28 0.51 15.03
C ILE A 497 -36.36 1.10 15.97
N LYS A 498 -36.80 0.35 17.00
CA LYS A 498 -37.70 0.88 18.03
C LYS A 498 -37.02 1.99 18.84
N ASN A 499 -35.78 1.79 19.27
CA ASN A 499 -35.02 2.78 20.03
C ASN A 499 -34.74 4.06 19.21
N PHE A 500 -34.47 3.93 17.91
CA PHE A 500 -34.25 5.07 17.01
C PHE A 500 -35.52 5.89 16.82
N ARG A 501 -36.69 5.23 16.67
CA ARG A 501 -37.97 5.96 16.63
C ARG A 501 -38.23 6.73 17.92
N ASN A 502 -38.03 6.10 19.09
CA ASN A 502 -38.17 6.79 20.37
C ASN A 502 -37.22 8.01 20.50
N LYS A 503 -35.98 7.90 20.01
CA LYS A 503 -35.02 9.01 19.96
C LYS A 503 -35.48 10.12 19.02
N ASN A 504 -35.90 9.79 17.79
CA ASN A 504 -36.37 10.77 16.82
C ASN A 504 -37.64 11.47 17.29
N GLU A 505 -38.61 10.75 17.83
CA GLU A 505 -39.86 11.31 18.35
C GLU A 505 -39.63 12.24 19.55
N LYS A 506 -38.57 12.00 20.35
CA LYS A 506 -38.12 12.93 21.39
C LYS A 506 -37.44 14.17 20.81
N GLU A 507 -36.42 14.01 19.96
CA GLU A 507 -35.63 15.15 19.47
C GLU A 507 -36.41 16.03 18.47
N MET A 508 -37.37 15.48 17.71
CA MET A 508 -38.27 16.26 16.86
C MET A 508 -39.22 17.19 17.65
N GLY A 509 -39.37 16.98 18.96
CA GLY A 509 -40.10 17.86 19.87
C GLY A 509 -39.27 18.99 20.46
N ASN A 510 -37.96 19.04 20.18
CA ASN A 510 -37.04 20.09 20.62
C ASN A 510 -36.85 21.14 19.51
N GLU A 511 -36.51 22.38 19.88
CA GLU A 511 -36.04 23.36 18.91
C GLU A 511 -34.68 22.94 18.34
N SER A 512 -34.63 22.73 17.02
CA SER A 512 -33.42 22.45 16.26
C SER A 512 -33.51 23.16 14.90
N ASP A 513 -32.38 23.26 14.19
CA ASP A 513 -32.38 23.86 12.85
C ASP A 513 -33.14 23.00 11.84
N ALA A 514 -33.58 23.61 10.73
CA ALA A 514 -34.41 22.94 9.73
C ALA A 514 -33.73 21.74 9.04
N ALA A 515 -32.40 21.69 8.96
CA ALA A 515 -31.68 20.56 8.37
C ALA A 515 -31.59 19.39 9.38
N THR A 516 -31.27 19.68 10.65
CA THR A 516 -31.32 18.68 11.73
C THR A 516 -32.73 18.08 11.87
N GLN A 517 -33.77 18.90 11.85
CA GLN A 517 -35.16 18.45 11.91
C GLN A 517 -35.54 17.59 10.69
N ALA A 518 -35.08 17.94 9.48
CA ALA A 518 -35.29 17.13 8.29
C ALA A 518 -34.56 15.77 8.36
N LEU A 519 -33.37 15.71 8.94
CA LEU A 519 -32.64 14.45 9.16
C LEU A 519 -33.38 13.51 10.13
N PHE A 520 -33.94 14.04 11.23
CA PHE A 520 -34.75 13.22 12.15
C PHE A 520 -36.04 12.69 11.49
N GLN A 521 -36.71 13.52 10.66
CA GLN A 521 -37.88 13.10 9.90
C GLN A 521 -37.55 12.00 8.88
N ASP A 522 -36.45 12.13 8.12
CA ASP A 522 -36.05 11.12 7.15
C ASP A 522 -35.60 9.81 7.83
N ALA A 523 -34.90 9.92 8.98
CA ALA A 523 -34.54 8.77 9.80
C ALA A 523 -35.76 8.00 10.34
N ASP A 524 -36.75 8.70 10.92
CA ASP A 524 -37.98 8.07 11.41
C ASP A 524 -38.82 7.47 10.27
N LYS A 525 -38.90 8.14 9.12
CA LYS A 525 -39.51 7.61 7.89
C LYS A 525 -38.90 6.26 7.48
N TYR A 526 -37.58 6.13 7.41
CA TYR A 526 -36.95 4.84 7.11
C TYR A 526 -37.12 3.82 8.23
N CYS A 527 -37.05 4.24 9.51
CA CYS A 527 -37.36 3.35 10.64
C CYS A 527 -38.79 2.80 10.59
N LYS A 528 -39.79 3.61 10.24
CA LYS A 528 -41.19 3.19 10.03
C LYS A 528 -41.31 2.22 8.86
N LEU A 529 -40.62 2.47 7.75
CA LEU A 529 -40.58 1.56 6.59
C LEU A 529 -39.93 0.20 6.94
N ILE A 530 -38.85 0.19 7.71
CA ILE A 530 -38.18 -1.04 8.17
C ILE A 530 -39.03 -1.79 9.19
N ALA A 531 -39.60 -1.10 10.18
CA ALA A 531 -40.49 -1.70 11.18
C ALA A 531 -41.73 -2.35 10.54
N GLY A 532 -42.36 -1.69 9.56
CA GLY A 532 -43.50 -2.25 8.81
C GLY A 532 -43.15 -3.53 8.04
N ARG A 533 -41.88 -3.70 7.62
CA ARG A 533 -41.40 -4.93 6.97
C ARG A 533 -41.03 -6.02 8.00
N LEU A 534 -40.41 -5.65 9.12
CA LEU A 534 -40.10 -6.55 10.25
C LEU A 534 -41.34 -7.14 10.95
N SER A 535 -42.50 -6.49 10.81
CA SER A 535 -43.80 -6.98 11.29
C SER A 535 -44.51 -7.93 10.30
N ARG A 536 -44.16 -7.90 9.00
CA ARG A 536 -44.75 -8.75 7.95
C ARG A 536 -44.12 -10.15 7.87
N GLY A 537 -43.73 -10.71 9.01
CA GLY A 537 -43.21 -12.09 9.09
C GLY A 537 -44.28 -13.16 8.83
N PRO A 538 -43.89 -14.44 8.66
CA PRO A 538 -44.80 -15.54 8.34
C PRO A 538 -45.87 -15.85 9.41
N GLY A 539 -45.88 -15.14 10.53
CA GLY A 539 -46.99 -15.15 11.50
C GLY A 539 -48.33 -14.72 10.90
N CYS A 540 -48.35 -13.94 9.82
CA CYS A 540 -49.60 -13.59 9.12
C CYS A 540 -50.28 -14.83 8.51
N LEU A 541 -49.52 -15.76 7.92
CA LEU A 541 -50.04 -17.04 7.43
C LEU A 541 -50.54 -17.93 8.59
N LYS A 542 -49.89 -17.88 9.77
CA LYS A 542 -50.38 -18.59 10.96
C LYS A 542 -51.70 -17.99 11.47
N ALA A 543 -51.83 -16.67 11.52
CA ALA A 543 -53.07 -16.00 11.90
C ALA A 543 -54.22 -16.31 10.91
N LEU A 544 -53.92 -16.34 9.60
CA LEU A 544 -54.88 -16.75 8.58
C LEU A 544 -55.27 -18.23 8.72
N ALA A 545 -54.31 -19.12 9.00
CA ALA A 545 -54.60 -20.54 9.26
C ALA A 545 -55.47 -20.74 10.52
N PHE A 546 -55.22 -20.00 11.60
CA PHE A 546 -56.10 -20.01 12.79
C PHE A 546 -57.50 -19.47 12.47
N LEU A 547 -57.63 -18.44 11.63
CA LEU A 547 -58.92 -17.95 11.14
C LEU A 547 -59.66 -19.01 10.30
N VAL A 548 -58.97 -19.68 9.37
CA VAL A 548 -59.55 -20.76 8.55
C VAL A 548 -59.99 -21.95 9.40
N VAL A 549 -59.19 -22.35 10.40
CA VAL A 549 -59.56 -23.41 11.35
C VAL A 549 -60.75 -22.99 12.22
N ALA A 550 -60.79 -21.75 12.71
CA ALA A 550 -61.90 -21.23 13.49
C ALA A 550 -63.21 -21.16 12.68
N PHE A 551 -63.15 -20.72 11.42
CA PHE A 551 -64.29 -20.75 10.51
C PHE A 551 -64.74 -22.18 10.17
N GLY A 552 -63.80 -23.12 9.94
CA GLY A 552 -64.12 -24.51 9.68
C GLY A 552 -64.83 -25.21 10.85
N VAL A 553 -64.32 -25.01 12.07
CA VAL A 553 -64.96 -25.53 13.31
C VAL A 553 -66.30 -24.84 13.55
N GLY A 554 -66.41 -23.53 13.33
CA GLY A 554 -67.68 -22.79 13.43
C GLY A 554 -68.74 -23.30 12.45
N ALA A 555 -68.37 -23.53 11.19
CA ALA A 555 -69.27 -24.07 10.17
C ALA A 555 -69.74 -25.49 10.52
N ALA A 556 -68.84 -26.38 10.93
CA ALA A 556 -69.16 -27.76 11.30
C ALA A 556 -70.09 -27.88 12.52
N VAL A 557 -70.10 -26.89 13.43
CA VAL A 557 -71.02 -26.84 14.58
C VAL A 557 -72.39 -26.25 14.20
N VAL A 558 -72.46 -25.39 13.19
CA VAL A 558 -73.70 -24.68 12.78
C VAL A 558 -74.49 -25.44 11.70
N ALA A 559 -73.82 -26.21 10.83
CA ALA A 559 -74.46 -26.94 9.73
C ALA A 559 -73.90 -28.36 9.58
N PRO A 560 -74.45 -29.37 10.28
CA PRO A 560 -73.94 -30.75 10.22
C PRO A 560 -74.26 -31.50 8.92
N ASN A 561 -75.22 -31.02 8.12
CA ASN A 561 -75.59 -31.59 6.81
C ASN A 561 -75.49 -30.50 5.73
N MET A 562 -74.32 -30.34 5.12
CA MET A 562 -74.10 -29.57 3.89
C MET A 562 -73.16 -30.34 2.96
N ASP A 563 -73.73 -31.23 2.14
CA ASP A 563 -73.00 -31.92 1.07
C ASP A 563 -72.61 -30.95 -0.06
N ASP A 564 -71.55 -31.32 -0.79
CA ASP A 564 -71.11 -30.71 -2.05
C ASP A 564 -70.89 -29.18 -2.09
N TRP A 565 -70.13 -28.65 -1.14
CA TRP A 565 -69.33 -27.46 -1.44
C TRP A 565 -68.04 -27.86 -2.17
N ASP A 566 -67.92 -27.48 -3.45
CA ASP A 566 -66.82 -27.83 -4.35
C ASP A 566 -65.46 -27.23 -3.91
N TRP A 567 -64.76 -27.95 -3.03
CA TRP A 567 -63.45 -27.60 -2.45
C TRP A 567 -62.38 -27.25 -3.49
N ASN A 568 -62.49 -27.75 -4.72
CA ASN A 568 -61.55 -27.45 -5.80
C ASN A 568 -61.53 -25.96 -6.14
N LYS A 569 -62.69 -25.28 -6.13
CA LYS A 569 -62.78 -23.83 -6.38
C LYS A 569 -62.09 -23.03 -5.27
N LEU A 570 -62.23 -23.47 -4.03
CA LEU A 570 -61.57 -22.84 -2.88
C LEU A 570 -60.05 -23.02 -2.96
N TYR A 571 -59.57 -24.20 -3.38
CA TYR A 571 -58.16 -24.47 -3.64
C TYR A 571 -57.60 -23.63 -4.79
N VAL A 572 -58.33 -23.46 -5.89
CA VAL A 572 -57.95 -22.60 -7.03
C VAL A 572 -57.84 -21.12 -6.61
N VAL A 573 -58.79 -20.61 -5.82
CA VAL A 573 -58.74 -19.23 -5.31
C VAL A 573 -57.52 -19.03 -4.39
N ILE A 574 -57.28 -19.95 -3.45
CA ILE A 574 -56.12 -19.86 -2.54
C ILE A 574 -54.79 -19.94 -3.31
N SER A 575 -54.64 -20.90 -4.22
CA SER A 575 -53.39 -21.08 -4.98
C SER A 575 -53.10 -19.91 -5.94
N SER A 576 -54.12 -19.23 -6.47
CA SER A 576 -53.94 -18.01 -7.29
C SER A 576 -53.44 -16.78 -6.54
N GLN A 577 -53.44 -16.80 -5.19
CA GLN A 577 -52.98 -15.66 -4.36
C GLN A 577 -51.58 -15.87 -3.75
N ILE A 578 -50.90 -16.98 -4.06
CA ILE A 578 -49.53 -17.26 -3.60
C ILE A 578 -48.54 -16.93 -4.74
N PRO A 579 -47.75 -15.84 -4.64
CA PRO A 579 -46.65 -15.62 -5.58
C PRO A 579 -45.48 -16.59 -5.30
N VAL A 580 -44.88 -17.09 -6.38
CA VAL A 580 -43.63 -17.88 -6.40
C VAL A 580 -42.42 -16.97 -6.25
#